data_AF-D2N2A1-F1
#
_entry.id   AF-D2N2A1-F1
#
_cell.length_a   1.000
_cell.length_b   1.000
_cell.length_c   1.000
_cell.angle_alpha   90.00
_cell.angle_beta   90.00
_cell.angle_gamma   90.00
#
_symmetry.space_group_name_H-M   'P 1'
#
loop_
_entity.id
_entity.type
_entity.pdbx_description
1 polymer ?
#
loop_
_entity_poly.entity_id
_entity_poly.type
_entity_poly.pdbx_seq_one_letter_code
_entity_poly.pdbx_strand_id
1 'polypeptide(L)'
;WVHCHTPATDASGTVKVVMDELFEEFGQMRMPAQVRISMACCLNMCGAVHCSDIAILGYHRKPPIIDHEWLDNLCEIPLAVAACPVGAIRPTKKE
;
A
#
# COMPACT_ATOMS: atom_id res chain seq x y z
N TRP A 1 -0.72 -4.09 -11.15
CA TRP A 1 0.35 -4.39 -10.19
C TRP A 1 1.05 -5.65 -10.65
N VAL A 2 2.39 -5.63 -10.70
CA VAL A 2 3.16 -6.67 -11.40
C VAL A 2 2.93 -8.06 -10.81
N HIS A 3 2.76 -8.18 -9.49
CA HIS A 3 2.85 -9.50 -8.87
C HIS A 3 1.92 -9.80 -7.69
N CYS A 4 1.79 -8.93 -6.70
CA CYS A 4 1.07 -9.33 -5.48
C CYS A 4 -0.46 -9.06 -5.61
N HIS A 5 -1.24 -9.20 -4.53
CA HIS A 5 -2.71 -9.10 -4.54
C HIS A 5 -3.34 -7.96 -3.71
N THR A 6 -2.60 -7.26 -2.84
CA THR A 6 -3.05 -6.09 -2.05
C THR A 6 -2.60 -4.68 -2.54
N PRO A 7 -2.42 -4.38 -3.84
CA PRO A 7 -1.98 -3.05 -4.25
C PRO A 7 -3.15 -2.05 -4.26
N ALA A 8 -2.85 -0.81 -3.87
CA ALA A 8 -3.73 0.33 -4.11
C ALA A 8 -3.32 1.16 -5.34
N THR A 9 -2.11 0.95 -5.87
CA THR A 9 -1.58 1.63 -7.06
C THR A 9 -0.46 0.81 -7.73
N ASP A 10 0.01 1.25 -8.88
CA ASP A 10 1.15 0.64 -9.56
C ASP A 10 2.51 1.20 -9.07
N ALA A 11 3.48 0.32 -8.85
CA ALA A 11 4.81 0.72 -8.36
C ALA A 11 5.74 1.14 -9.50
N SER A 12 5.93 0.26 -10.50
CA SER A 12 6.87 0.50 -11.60
C SER A 12 6.52 1.75 -12.40
N GLY A 13 5.24 1.95 -12.71
CA GLY A 13 4.76 3.12 -13.44
C GLY A 13 4.92 4.41 -12.66
N THR A 14 4.55 4.45 -11.37
CA THR A 14 4.71 5.66 -10.55
C THR A 14 6.18 6.03 -10.34
N VAL A 15 7.06 5.06 -10.08
CA VAL A 15 8.50 5.30 -10.00
C VAL A 15 9.05 5.78 -11.33
N LYS A 16 8.63 5.19 -12.46
CA LYS A 16 9.06 5.63 -13.80
C LYS A 16 8.67 7.08 -14.06
N VAL A 17 7.42 7.46 -13.79
CA VAL A 17 6.95 8.85 -13.97
C VAL A 17 7.77 9.83 -13.13
N VAL A 18 8.04 9.50 -11.86
CA VAL A 18 8.81 10.37 -10.96
C VAL A 18 10.28 10.47 -11.37
N MET A 19 10.89 9.35 -11.75
CA MET A 19 12.29 9.33 -12.16
C MET A 19 12.52 10.01 -13.51
N ASP A 20 11.52 10.03 -14.40
CA ASP A 20 11.58 10.81 -15.63
C ASP A 20 11.49 12.31 -15.36
N GLU A 21 10.59 12.74 -14.48
CA GLU A 21 10.44 14.14 -14.07
C GLU A 21 11.71 14.65 -13.36
N LEU A 22 12.32 13.83 -12.51
CA LEU A 22 13.49 14.20 -11.71
C LEU A 22 14.82 13.76 -12.33
N PHE A 23 14.83 13.36 -13.60
CA PHE A 23 16.02 12.79 -14.24
C PHE A 23 17.20 13.78 -14.24
N GLU A 24 16.94 15.07 -14.43
CA GLU A 24 17.99 16.11 -14.41
C GLU A 24 18.67 16.19 -13.03
N GLU A 25 17.91 16.14 -11.94
CA GLU A 25 18.45 16.19 -10.58
C GLU A 25 19.29 14.95 -10.24
N PHE A 26 18.98 13.80 -10.85
CA PHE A 26 19.72 12.56 -10.60
C PHE A 26 21.19 12.63 -11.03
N GLY A 27 21.49 13.42 -12.07
CA GLY A 27 22.85 13.63 -12.59
C GLY A 27 23.60 14.81 -11.97
N GLN A 28 22.97 15.57 -11.07
CA GLN A 28 23.53 16.80 -10.49
C GLN A 28 23.55 16.74 -8.95
N MET A 29 24.27 17.65 -8.31
CA MET A 29 24.36 17.75 -6.84
C MET A 29 23.96 19.15 -6.38
N ARG A 30 22.73 19.56 -6.70
CA ARG A 30 22.20 20.91 -6.37
C ARG A 30 21.47 20.99 -5.03
N MET A 31 21.06 19.85 -4.48
CA MET A 31 20.31 19.78 -3.23
C MET A 31 21.23 19.95 -2.01
N PRO A 32 20.76 20.55 -0.90
CA PRO A 32 21.56 20.72 0.32
C PRO A 32 22.02 19.39 0.95
N ALA A 33 21.26 18.32 0.71
CA ALA A 33 21.57 16.95 1.08
C ALA A 33 20.92 15.99 0.06
N GLN A 34 21.35 14.72 0.06
CA GLN A 34 20.75 13.70 -0.81
C GLN A 34 19.30 13.44 -0.42
N VAL A 35 18.37 13.66 -1.36
CA VAL A 35 16.95 13.37 -1.19
C VAL A 35 16.69 11.90 -1.53
N ARG A 36 16.00 11.18 -0.63
CA ARG A 36 15.59 9.79 -0.83
C ARG A 36 14.08 9.73 -1.01
N ILE A 37 13.65 9.30 -2.19
CA ILE A 37 12.24 9.10 -2.53
C ILE A 37 11.96 7.59 -2.52
N SER A 38 10.96 7.18 -1.75
CA SER A 38 10.52 5.77 -1.72
C SER A 38 9.06 5.63 -2.11
N MET A 39 8.73 4.47 -2.68
CA MET A 39 7.38 4.13 -3.11
C MET A 39 6.94 2.81 -2.49
N ALA A 40 5.71 2.75 -1.98
CA ALA A 40 5.02 1.53 -1.61
C ALA A 40 3.59 1.54 -2.15
N CYS A 41 3.16 0.41 -2.70
CA CYS A 41 1.86 0.26 -3.34
C CYS A 41 0.70 0.08 -2.36
N CYS A 42 0.96 -0.21 -1.09
CA CYS A 42 -0.02 -0.25 -0.01
C CYS A 42 0.64 0.04 1.35
N LEU A 43 -0.20 0.18 2.39
CA LEU A 43 0.21 0.55 3.74
C LEU A 43 1.01 -0.52 4.50
N ASN A 44 1.22 -1.70 3.92
CA ASN A 44 2.22 -2.65 4.45
C ASN A 44 3.65 -2.11 4.29
N MET A 45 3.84 -1.06 3.48
CA MET A 45 5.10 -0.30 3.36
C MET A 45 6.32 -1.20 3.19
N CYS A 46 6.27 -2.14 2.25
CA CYS A 46 7.35 -3.12 1.98
C CYS A 46 8.61 -2.45 1.41
N GLY A 47 9.38 -1.77 2.25
CA GLY A 47 10.54 -0.98 1.89
C GLY A 47 10.75 0.18 2.86
N ALA A 48 11.00 1.38 2.34
CA ALA A 48 11.45 2.53 3.13
C ALA A 48 10.46 3.70 3.18
N VAL A 49 9.19 3.51 2.79
CA VAL A 49 8.18 4.60 2.79
C VAL A 49 8.02 5.28 4.16
N HIS A 50 8.14 4.52 5.25
CA HIS A 50 8.01 5.05 6.61
C HIS A 50 9.25 5.84 7.09
N CYS A 51 10.35 5.85 6.34
CA CYS A 51 11.63 6.43 6.75
C CYS A 51 12.39 7.14 5.60
N SER A 52 11.64 7.63 4.60
CA SER A 52 12.20 8.39 3.47
C SER A 52 11.90 9.88 3.60
N ASP A 53 12.72 10.72 2.96
CA ASP A 53 12.52 12.17 2.94
C ASP A 53 11.21 12.53 2.24
N ILE A 54 10.90 11.83 1.14
CA ILE A 54 9.62 11.90 0.43
C ILE A 54 9.12 10.48 0.18
N ALA A 55 7.84 10.26 0.45
CA ALA A 55 7.24 8.94 0.31
C ALA A 55 5.94 8.98 -0.51
N ILE A 56 5.82 8.05 -1.46
CA ILE A 56 4.62 7.83 -2.26
C ILE A 56 3.97 6.54 -1.77
N LEU A 57 2.73 6.66 -1.29
CA LEU A 57 2.01 5.55 -0.70
C LEU A 57 0.67 5.33 -1.39
N GLY A 58 0.44 4.11 -1.89
CA GLY A 58 -0.87 3.67 -2.33
C GLY A 58 -1.84 3.58 -1.17
N TYR A 59 -3.03 4.18 -1.32
CA TYR A 59 -3.99 4.34 -0.23
C TYR A 59 -5.44 4.04 -0.67
N HIS A 60 -6.12 3.16 0.06
CA HIS A 60 -7.55 2.88 -0.14
C HIS A 60 -8.41 3.91 0.61
N ARG A 61 -9.56 4.27 0.02
CA ARG A 61 -10.52 5.23 0.61
C ARG A 61 -11.93 4.66 0.80
N LYS A 62 -12.08 3.34 0.68
CA LYS A 62 -13.35 2.63 0.81
C LYS A 62 -13.15 1.38 1.67
N PRO A 63 -14.17 0.97 2.45
CA PRO A 63 -14.16 -0.31 3.16
C PRO A 63 -14.06 -1.52 2.21
N PRO A 64 -13.68 -2.71 2.71
CA PRO A 64 -13.70 -3.95 1.93
C PRO A 64 -15.10 -4.30 1.42
N ILE A 65 -15.16 -4.92 0.24
CA ILE A 65 -16.37 -5.59 -0.25
C ILE A 65 -16.36 -7.01 0.31
N ILE A 66 -17.44 -7.41 0.98
CA ILE A 66 -17.50 -8.70 1.70
C ILE A 66 -18.15 -9.75 0.81
N ASP A 67 -17.39 -10.79 0.44
CA ASP A 67 -17.91 -11.97 -0.25
C ASP A 67 -18.44 -12.98 0.77
N HIS A 68 -19.72 -12.87 1.10
CA HIS A 68 -20.36 -13.68 2.12
C HIS A 68 -20.50 -15.17 1.76
N GLU A 69 -20.44 -15.55 0.47
CA GLU A 69 -20.58 -16.94 0.04
C GLU A 69 -19.31 -17.75 0.38
N TRP A 70 -18.15 -17.11 0.25
CA TRP A 70 -16.85 -17.77 0.39
C TRP A 70 -16.14 -17.48 1.72
N LEU A 71 -16.58 -16.48 2.48
CA LEU A 71 -15.87 -16.01 3.68
C LEU A 71 -15.59 -17.11 4.68
N ASP A 72 -16.59 -17.93 5.03
CA ASP A 72 -16.44 -19.01 6.02
C ASP A 72 -15.64 -20.20 5.47
N ASN A 73 -15.65 -20.40 4.16
CA ASN A 73 -14.92 -21.47 3.49
C ASN A 73 -13.41 -21.19 3.35
N LEU A 74 -13.04 -19.91 3.20
CA LEU A 74 -11.66 -19.50 2.91
C LEU A 74 -10.94 -18.84 4.08
N CYS A 75 -11.67 -18.32 5.08
CA CYS A 75 -11.08 -17.51 6.15
C CYS A 75 -11.43 -18.05 7.53
N GLU A 76 -10.44 -18.11 8.41
CA GLU A 76 -10.68 -18.24 9.85
C GLU A 76 -11.21 -16.91 10.39
N ILE A 77 -12.53 -16.80 10.61
CA ILE A 77 -13.21 -15.56 11.04
C ILE A 77 -12.51 -14.84 12.22
N PRO A 78 -12.03 -15.54 13.28
CA PRO A 78 -11.34 -14.88 14.38
C PRO A 78 -10.08 -14.11 13.94
N LEU A 79 -9.33 -14.62 12.94
CA LEU A 79 -8.16 -13.94 12.40
C LEU A 79 -8.55 -12.66 11.66
N ALA A 80 -9.63 -12.70 10.88
CA ALA A 80 -10.14 -11.52 10.19
C ALA A 80 -10.61 -10.43 11.17
N VAL A 81 -11.27 -10.81 12.28
CA VAL A 81 -11.66 -9.88 13.34
C VAL A 81 -10.44 -9.25 14.01
N ALA A 82 -9.45 -10.07 14.39
CA ALA A 82 -8.24 -9.63 15.07
C ALA A 82 -7.31 -8.77 14.20
N ALA A 83 -7.39 -8.89 12.86
CA ALA A 83 -6.61 -8.08 11.93
C ALA A 83 -7.02 -6.60 11.91
N CYS A 84 -8.19 -6.23 12.45
CA CYS A 84 -8.66 -4.84 12.42
C CYS A 84 -8.06 -4.00 13.56
N PRO A 85 -7.21 -3.00 13.27
CA PRO A 85 -6.59 -2.19 14.31
C PRO A 85 -7.56 -1.26 15.06
N VAL A 86 -8.76 -1.05 14.50
CA VAL A 86 -9.78 -0.14 15.05
C VAL A 86 -11.07 -0.87 15.46
N GLY A 87 -11.07 -2.21 15.45
CA GLY A 87 -12.23 -3.01 15.90
C GLY A 87 -13.50 -2.84 15.07
N ALA A 88 -13.40 -2.46 13.78
CA ALA A 88 -14.55 -2.26 12.91
C ALA A 88 -15.19 -3.57 12.41
N ILE A 89 -14.51 -4.71 12.55
CA ILE A 89 -14.97 -6.03 12.10
C ILE A 89 -15.58 -6.78 13.29
N ARG A 90 -16.79 -7.32 13.11
CA ARG A 90 -17.47 -8.16 14.12
C ARG A 90 -18.02 -9.44 13.48
N PRO A 91 -17.96 -10.58 14.18
CA PRO A 91 -18.59 -11.81 13.69
C PRO A 91 -20.11 -11.66 13.66
N THR A 92 -20.75 -12.25 12.65
CA THR A 92 -22.22 -12.28 12.53
C THR A 92 -22.63 -13.51 11.73
N LYS A 93 -23.86 -13.98 11.95
CA LYS A 93 -24.48 -15.02 11.11
C LYS A 93 -25.39 -14.33 10.10
N LYS A 94 -25.31 -14.72 8.84
CA LYS A 94 -26.41 -14.49 7.89
C LYS A 94 -27.49 -15.54 8.17
N GLU A 95 -28.74 -15.10 8.19
CA GLU A 95 -29.90 -15.99 7.98
C GLU A 95 -29.93 -16.49 6.53
#